data_AF-A0A4Z1ZFC5-F1
#
_entry.id   AF-A0A4Z1ZFC5-F1
#
_cell.length_a   1.000
_cell.length_b   1.000
_cell.length_c   1.000
_cell.angle_alpha   90.00
_cell.angle_beta   90.00
_cell.angle_gamma   90.00
#
_symmetry.space_group_name_H-M   'P 1'
#
loop_
_entity.id
_entity.type
_entity.pdbx_description
1 polymer ?
#
loop_
_entity_poly.entity_id
_entity_poly.type
_entity_poly.pdbx_seq_one_letter_code
_entity_poly.pdbx_strand_id
1 'polypeptide(L)'
;MVRKYFGTDGIRGKANEGAMTAETALRVGMAAGRVFRRGDHRHRVVIGKDTRLSGYMLEPALTAGFTSMGMDVFLFGPLPT
;
A
#
# COMPACT_ATOMS: atom_id res chain seq x y z
N MET A 1 -7.59 -20.94 9.81
CA MET A 1 -8.21 -19.66 9.39
C MET A 1 -7.75 -19.36 7.96
N VAL A 2 -8.65 -19.30 6.98
CA VAL A 2 -8.26 -18.95 5.60
C VAL A 2 -7.87 -17.47 5.55
N ARG A 3 -6.70 -17.15 4.98
CA ARG A 3 -6.26 -15.75 4.83
C ARG A 3 -7.21 -15.05 3.86
N LYS A 4 -7.90 -13.98 4.31
CA LYS A 4 -8.91 -13.26 3.51
C LYS A 4 -8.32 -12.31 2.48
N TYR A 5 -7.21 -11.64 2.80
CA TYR A 5 -6.60 -10.60 1.96
C TYR A 5 -5.20 -10.97 1.45
N PHE A 6 -4.30 -11.41 2.34
CA PHE A 6 -2.91 -11.70 2.00
C PHE A 6 -2.71 -13.17 1.61
N GLY A 7 -2.31 -13.41 0.36
CA GLY A 7 -1.82 -14.71 -0.12
C GLY A 7 -0.36 -14.95 0.27
N THR A 8 0.38 -15.70 -0.56
CA THR A 8 1.83 -15.89 -0.41
C THR A 8 2.59 -14.60 -0.73
N ASP A 9 2.19 -13.92 -1.81
CA ASP A 9 2.91 -12.77 -2.38
C ASP A 9 2.08 -11.47 -2.30
N GLY A 10 1.38 -11.25 -1.19
CA GLY A 10 0.55 -10.06 -0.98
C GLY A 10 -0.92 -10.22 -1.40
N ILE A 11 -1.60 -9.09 -1.61
CA ILE A 11 -2.98 -9.01 -2.08
C ILE A 11 -2.95 -9.00 -3.61
N ARG A 12 -3.67 -9.93 -4.25
CA ARG A 12 -3.71 -10.08 -5.70
C ARG A 12 -5.14 -10.19 -6.21
N GLY A 13 -5.35 -9.80 -7.46
CA GLY A 13 -6.65 -9.78 -8.11
C GLY A 13 -6.68 -8.81 -9.28
N LYS A 14 -7.81 -8.75 -9.97
CA LYS A 14 -8.05 -7.75 -11.02
C LYS A 14 -8.21 -6.38 -10.39
N ALA A 15 -7.53 -5.38 -10.95
CA ALA A 15 -7.59 -4.02 -10.42
C ALA A 15 -9.03 -3.48 -10.42
N ASN A 16 -9.37 -2.75 -9.37
CA ASN A 16 -10.69 -2.19 -9.10
C ASN A 16 -11.82 -3.22 -8.89
N GLU A 17 -11.47 -4.47 -8.60
CA GLU A 17 -12.42 -5.54 -8.29
C GLU A 17 -12.00 -6.29 -7.02
N GLY A 18 -12.99 -6.86 -6.31
CA GLY A 18 -12.75 -7.67 -5.12
C GLY A 18 -11.89 -6.95 -4.08
N ALA A 19 -10.73 -7.54 -3.74
CA ALA A 19 -9.78 -6.99 -2.77
C ALA A 19 -8.74 -6.02 -3.38
N MET A 20 -8.70 -5.82 -4.70
CA MET A 20 -7.73 -4.96 -5.39
C MET A 20 -8.32 -3.58 -5.73
N THR A 21 -9.00 -2.96 -4.76
CA THR A 21 -9.63 -1.64 -4.88
C THR A 21 -8.80 -0.54 -4.24
N ALA A 22 -9.02 0.71 -4.64
CA ALA A 22 -8.39 1.88 -4.01
C ALA A 22 -8.72 1.98 -2.51
N GLU A 23 -9.97 1.67 -2.12
CA GLU A 23 -10.37 1.65 -0.70
C GLU A 23 -9.57 0.59 0.08
N THR A 24 -9.39 -0.59 -0.48
CA THR A 24 -8.60 -1.64 0.17
C THR A 24 -7.14 -1.21 0.29
N ALA A 25 -6.56 -0.62 -0.76
CA ALA A 25 -5.20 -0.09 -0.74
C ALA A 25 -5.01 1.00 0.34
N LEU A 26 -5.95 1.94 0.45
CA LEU A 26 -5.98 2.95 1.51
C LEU A 26 -5.94 2.31 2.90
N ARG A 27 -6.86 1.36 3.15
CA ARG A 27 -6.97 0.67 4.45
C ARG A 27 -5.74 -0.17 4.77
N VAL A 28 -5.10 -0.75 3.75
CA VAL A 28 -3.82 -1.47 3.90
C VAL A 28 -2.71 -0.50 4.28
N GLY A 29 -2.61 0.67 3.64
CA GLY A 29 -1.64 1.71 4.02
C GLY A 29 -1.83 2.15 5.48
N MET A 30 -3.07 2.36 5.91
CA MET A 30 -3.39 2.70 7.30
C MET A 30 -3.02 1.57 8.28
N ALA A 31 -3.39 0.34 7.95
CA ALA A 31 -3.11 -0.82 8.79
C ALA A 31 -1.60 -1.07 8.91
N ALA A 32 -0.87 -1.03 7.79
CA ALA A 32 0.58 -1.14 7.77
C ALA A 32 1.24 0.01 8.54
N GLY A 33 0.80 1.25 8.34
CA GLY A 33 1.30 2.40 9.10
C GLY A 33 1.12 2.23 10.61
N ARG A 34 -0.07 1.80 11.06
CA ARG A 34 -0.29 1.48 12.48
C ARG A 34 0.65 0.39 13.00
N VAL A 35 0.91 -0.63 12.19
CA VAL A 35 1.74 -1.77 12.56
C VAL A 35 3.22 -1.41 12.57
N PHE A 36 3.71 -0.57 11.66
CA PHE A 36 5.14 -0.27 11.52
C PHE A 36 5.60 1.02 12.22
N ARG A 37 4.67 1.84 12.71
CA ARG A 37 5.00 3.01 13.54
C ARG A 37 5.42 2.59 14.96
N ARG A 38 6.68 2.21 15.13
CA ARG A 38 7.25 1.71 16.40
C ARG A 38 8.59 2.37 16.72
N GLY A 39 8.82 2.68 17.99
CA GLY A 39 10.03 3.38 18.43
C GLY A 39 9.94 4.89 18.21
N ASP A 40 11.02 5.59 18.57
CA ASP A 40 11.09 7.06 18.49
C ASP A 40 12.05 7.49 17.36
N HIS A 41 11.54 7.42 16.13
CA HIS A 41 12.24 7.90 14.94
C HIS A 41 11.24 8.29 13.86
N ARG A 42 11.71 8.99 12.82
CA ARG A 42 10.85 9.24 11.65
C ARG A 42 10.53 7.94 10.93
N HIS A 43 9.25 7.70 10.67
CA HIS A 43 8.77 6.52 9.96
C HIS A 43 8.60 6.84 8.48
N ARG A 44 9.25 6.04 7.63
CA ARG A 44 9.27 6.28 6.18
C ARG A 44 8.77 5.08 5.42
N VAL A 45 8.15 5.31 4.28
CA VAL A 45 7.72 4.27 3.33
C VAL A 45 8.20 4.65 1.94
N VAL A 46 8.71 3.66 1.21
CA VAL A 46 8.96 3.78 -0.23
C VAL A 46 7.89 3.01 -0.97
N ILE A 47 7.30 3.61 -2.00
CA ILE A 47 6.35 2.97 -2.88
C ILE A 47 6.94 2.93 -4.28
N GLY A 48 7.13 1.71 -4.79
CA GLY A 48 7.39 1.41 -6.20
C GLY A 48 6.19 0.71 -6.82
N LYS A 49 6.08 0.79 -8.14
CA LYS A 49 5.04 0.10 -8.92
C LYS A 49 5.61 -0.45 -10.23
N ASP A 50 4.87 -1.32 -10.88
CA ASP A 50 5.13 -1.66 -12.28
C ASP A 50 4.52 -0.61 -13.23
N THR A 51 4.50 -0.89 -14.54
CA THR A 51 3.99 0.03 -15.56
C THR A 51 2.46 -0.03 -15.76
N ARG A 52 1.72 -0.80 -14.96
CA ARG A 52 0.27 -0.96 -15.15
C ARG A 52 -0.47 0.34 -14.82
N LEU A 53 -1.51 0.62 -15.62
CA LEU A 53 -2.38 1.79 -15.42
C LEU A 53 -3.00 1.83 -14.00
N SER A 54 -3.36 0.68 -13.45
CA SER A 54 -3.91 0.58 -12.09
C SER A 54 -2.95 1.07 -11.01
N GLY A 55 -1.64 1.09 -11.27
CA GLY A 55 -0.65 1.64 -10.35
C GLY A 55 -0.90 3.11 -10.02
N TYR A 56 -1.40 3.91 -10.98
CA TYR A 56 -1.75 5.32 -10.76
C TYR A 56 -2.99 5.54 -9.89
N MET A 57 -3.77 4.48 -9.64
CA MET A 57 -4.87 4.49 -8.69
C MET A 57 -4.43 3.97 -7.32
N LEU A 58 -3.66 2.89 -7.29
CA LEU A 58 -3.26 2.21 -6.06
C LEU A 58 -2.15 2.96 -5.29
N GLU A 59 -1.18 3.54 -6.00
CA GLU A 59 -0.07 4.30 -5.40
C GLU A 59 -0.56 5.53 -4.62
N PRO A 60 -1.45 6.40 -5.16
CA PRO A 60 -2.03 7.49 -4.37
C PRO A 60 -2.88 7.01 -3.19
N ALA A 61 -3.62 5.92 -3.34
CA ALA A 61 -4.43 5.36 -2.26
C ALA A 61 -3.57 4.85 -1.09
N LEU A 62 -2.49 4.11 -1.39
CA LEU A 62 -1.51 3.71 -0.38
C LEU A 62 -0.84 4.92 0.25
N THR A 63 -0.45 5.92 -0.56
CA THR A 63 0.15 7.17 -0.09
C THR A 63 -0.76 7.85 0.94
N ALA A 64 -2.03 8.05 0.61
CA ALA A 64 -3.01 8.64 1.52
C ALA A 64 -3.16 7.84 2.83
N GLY A 65 -3.13 6.50 2.74
CA GLY A 65 -3.21 5.64 3.92
C GLY A 65 -2.00 5.81 4.83
N PHE A 66 -0.79 5.80 4.27
CA PHE A 66 0.43 5.97 5.04
C PHE A 66 0.58 7.37 5.63
N THR A 67 0.28 8.43 4.87
CA THR A 67 0.37 9.81 5.38
C THR A 67 -0.66 10.09 6.48
N SER A 68 -1.86 9.51 6.41
CA SER A 68 -2.84 9.59 7.50
C SER A 68 -2.37 8.98 8.83
N MET A 69 -1.40 8.07 8.77
CA MET A 69 -0.80 7.45 9.96
C MET A 69 0.45 8.18 10.46
N GLY A 70 0.84 9.28 9.80
CA GLY A 70 2.00 10.11 10.11
C GLY A 70 3.32 9.56 9.56
N MET A 71 3.29 8.83 8.45
CA MET A 71 4.52 8.36 7.77
C MET A 71 4.94 9.30 6.63
N ASP A 72 6.25 9.45 6.46
CA ASP A 72 6.85 10.13 5.31
C ASP A 72 6.87 9.17 4.11
N VAL A 73 6.19 9.51 3.01
CA VAL A 73 6.07 8.64 1.83
C VAL A 73 6.97 9.13 0.69
N PHE A 74 7.74 8.22 0.12
CA PHE A 74 8.61 8.45 -1.03
C PHE A 74 8.11 7.65 -2.24
N LEU A 75 7.80 8.34 -3.33
CA LEU A 75 7.30 7.72 -4.56
C LEU A 75 8.44 7.58 -5.56
N PHE A 76 8.71 6.34 -5.99
CA PHE A 76 9.81 6.04 -6.90
C PHE A 76 9.32 5.82 -8.34
N GLY A 77 8.00 5.73 -8.55
CA GLY A 77 7.41 5.46 -9.84
C GLY A 77 7.67 4.01 -10.29
N PRO A 78 7.73 3.77 -11.62
CA PRO A 78 8.00 2.45 -12.17
C PRO A 78 9.39 1.92 -11.79
N LEU A 79 9.44 0.81 -11.04
CA LEU A 79 10.66 0.14 -10.58
C LEU A 79 10.45 -1.38 -10.51
N PRO A 80 11.44 -2.22 -10.86
CA PRO A 80 11.38 -3.64 -10.53
C PRO A 80 11.32 -3.85 -9.00
N THR A 81 10.54 -4.84 -8.58
CA THR A 81 10.50 -5.33 -7.19
C THR A 81 11.76 -6.12 -6.88
#